data_AF-A0AAP0JZ11-F1
#
_entry.id   AF-A0AAP0JZ11-F1
#
_cell.length_a   1.000
_cell.length_b   1.000
_cell.length_c   1.000
_cell.angle_alpha   90.00
_cell.angle_beta   90.00
_cell.angle_gamma   90.00
#
_symmetry.space_group_name_H-M   'P 1'
#
loop_
_entity.id
_entity.type
_entity.pdbx_description
1 polymer ?
#
loop_
_entity_poly.entity_id
_entity_poly.type
_entity_poly.pdbx_seq_one_letter_code
_entity_poly.pdbx_strand_id
1 'polypeptide(L)'
;MEEAEAEAEAIQRCSYWLSKKNRFCANSPITNSQFCGNHNPKSDEQRIPCPIDPSHTVLQGNIDAHVKRCPFLKQGQSLRMHPFFKEGINAGTDDDQNGEESVVTTATMKRDYVFKMSVSEFVGLIEKIELIHKSLCSNLKDSSYKIRGACREWMNEEINGKLPFQEKHVLQQASILGNLEEFGVLEPPEKRSVSDNGSMGSDEAIPAVADRSLRQKESLVLERLRIDIEDLDLNSIEALSAAPYLAIGKHLCGPATVSMPETVRTTNTSHLRGLAVAACCHHLCQWKHYINKNYLSNLGIKKEEFHAVTWFTSWAVDAAHGSDLSNMVERGSSLDSIISISGKSSHHMDAGSVEEIVRTIPAIERAALGFMCKDIIDIGRLMWLKDLGLEAELVKYVPSNISPENHLLIAKSRNYS
;
A
#
# COMPACT_ATOMS: atom_id res chain seq x y z
N MET A 1 34.19 50.30 -30.14
CA MET A 1 33.98 51.04 -28.89
C MET A 1 32.68 50.54 -28.33
N GLU A 2 32.80 49.81 -27.22
CA GLU A 2 31.76 49.26 -26.34
C GLU A 2 30.84 48.15 -26.89
N GLU A 3 31.35 46.93 -26.74
CA GLU A 3 30.54 45.72 -26.53
C GLU A 3 29.92 45.77 -25.13
N ALA A 4 28.62 45.53 -25.05
CA ALA A 4 27.88 45.37 -23.81
C ALA A 4 28.04 43.92 -23.29
N GLU A 5 28.91 43.73 -22.30
CA GLU A 5 28.94 42.51 -21.48
C GLU A 5 27.72 42.52 -20.54
N ALA A 6 26.73 41.70 -20.86
CA ALA A 6 25.71 41.28 -19.90
C ALA A 6 26.32 40.22 -18.99
N GLU A 7 26.80 40.63 -17.81
CA GLU A 7 27.15 39.72 -16.72
C GLU A 7 25.92 38.88 -16.33
N ALA A 8 25.93 37.61 -16.71
CA ALA A 8 25.05 36.61 -16.11
C ALA A 8 25.52 36.39 -14.67
N GLU A 9 24.91 37.06 -13.69
CA GLU A 9 25.11 36.77 -12.27
C GLU A 9 24.91 35.27 -12.03
N ALA A 10 26.02 34.55 -11.82
CA ALA A 10 25.99 33.16 -11.41
C ALA A 10 25.30 33.10 -10.05
N ILE A 11 24.03 32.69 -10.03
CA ILE A 11 23.26 32.53 -8.78
C ILE A 11 24.07 31.62 -7.86
N GLN A 12 24.70 32.22 -6.85
CA GLN A 12 25.52 31.49 -5.89
C GLN A 12 24.59 30.53 -5.15
N ARG A 13 24.83 29.23 -5.30
CA ARG A 13 24.05 28.16 -4.68
C ARG A 13 24.84 27.53 -3.55
N CYS A 14 24.13 26.92 -2.60
CA CYS A 14 24.74 26.20 -1.50
C CYS A 14 25.62 25.04 -2.02
N SER A 15 26.88 25.04 -1.60
CA SER A 15 27.90 24.04 -1.98
C SER A 15 27.70 22.65 -1.37
N TYR A 16 26.55 22.37 -0.73
CA TYR A 16 26.26 21.06 -0.15
C TYR A 16 25.76 20.08 -1.22
N TRP A 17 26.39 18.92 -1.32
CA TRP A 17 26.05 17.88 -2.29
C TRP A 17 24.95 16.94 -1.79
N LEU A 18 23.84 16.85 -2.53
CA LEU A 18 22.75 15.93 -2.23
C LEU A 18 22.96 14.60 -2.97
N SER A 19 23.62 13.64 -2.33
CA SER A 19 23.96 12.33 -2.93
C SER A 19 22.75 11.61 -3.55
N LYS A 20 21.61 11.56 -2.84
CA LYS A 20 20.36 10.94 -3.33
C LYS A 20 19.77 11.61 -4.59
N LYS A 21 20.09 12.88 -4.83
CA LYS A 21 19.54 13.69 -5.94
C LYS A 21 20.59 14.05 -6.99
N ASN A 22 21.82 13.60 -6.82
CA ASN A 22 22.97 13.85 -7.69
C ASN A 22 23.12 15.33 -8.11
N ARG A 23 22.93 16.26 -7.17
CA ARG A 23 22.99 17.71 -7.42
C ARG A 23 23.36 18.51 -6.17
N PHE A 24 23.89 19.72 -6.36
CA PHE A 24 24.06 20.69 -5.27
C PHE A 24 22.71 21.22 -4.76
N CYS A 25 22.69 21.59 -3.49
CA CYS A 25 21.54 22.20 -2.84
C CYS A 25 21.09 23.46 -3.60
N ALA A 26 19.80 23.56 -3.90
CA ALA A 26 19.26 24.68 -4.67
C ALA A 26 19.07 25.97 -3.85
N ASN A 27 19.22 25.90 -2.53
CA ASN A 27 19.05 27.06 -1.65
C ASN A 27 20.24 28.01 -1.77
N SER A 28 19.99 29.30 -1.64
CA SER A 28 21.04 30.32 -1.60
C SER A 28 21.90 30.19 -0.33
N PRO A 29 23.23 30.40 -0.43
CA PRO A 29 24.10 30.52 0.74
C PRO A 29 23.69 31.69 1.64
N ILE A 30 24.00 31.60 2.93
CA ILE A 30 23.88 32.73 3.85
C ILE A 30 25.10 33.66 3.73
N THR A 31 24.95 34.92 4.13
CA THR A 31 26.03 35.91 4.13
C THR A 31 27.27 35.36 4.84
N ASN A 32 28.43 35.41 4.18
CA ASN A 32 29.73 34.90 4.68
C ASN A 32 29.81 33.37 4.87
N SER A 33 28.99 32.57 4.17
CA SER A 33 29.11 31.11 4.08
C SER A 33 28.91 30.63 2.64
N GLN A 34 29.55 29.50 2.29
CA GLN A 34 29.28 28.80 1.02
C GLN A 34 28.03 27.90 1.10
N PHE A 35 27.42 27.80 2.27
CA PHE A 35 26.29 26.91 2.54
C PHE A 35 25.03 27.71 2.90
N CYS A 36 23.86 27.16 2.60
CA CYS A 36 22.59 27.72 3.07
C CYS A 36 22.40 27.45 4.56
N GLY A 37 21.42 28.10 5.20
CA GLY A 37 21.12 27.88 6.63
C GLY A 37 20.75 26.43 6.99
N ASN A 38 20.44 25.57 6.01
CA ASN A 38 20.22 24.14 6.25
C ASN A 38 21.49 23.29 6.25
N HIS A 39 22.57 23.77 5.64
CA HIS A 39 23.82 23.02 5.49
C HIS A 39 25.03 23.81 6.00
N ASN A 40 24.82 24.86 6.80
CA ASN A 40 25.89 25.67 7.34
C ASN A 40 26.63 24.91 8.45
N PRO A 41 27.90 24.52 8.26
CA PRO A 41 28.65 23.75 9.25
C PRO A 41 29.06 24.57 10.48
N LYS A 42 28.91 25.90 10.44
CA LYS A 42 29.25 26.82 11.55
C LYS A 42 28.15 26.99 12.59
N SER A 43 26.96 26.40 12.40
CA SER A 43 25.95 26.38 13.46
C SER A 43 26.16 25.13 14.31
N ASP A 44 26.73 25.29 15.51
CA ASP A 44 26.67 24.26 16.57
C ASP A 44 25.23 24.03 17.08
N GLU A 45 24.25 24.73 16.52
CA GLU A 45 22.84 24.58 16.85
C GLU A 45 22.32 23.20 16.41
N GLN A 46 21.94 22.39 17.41
CA GLN A 46 21.32 21.10 17.22
C GLN A 46 20.04 21.22 16.38
N ARG A 47 19.96 20.42 15.30
CA ARG A 47 18.72 20.24 14.54
C ARG A 47 17.91 19.12 15.18
N ILE A 48 16.65 19.42 15.49
CA ILE A 48 15.70 18.44 15.98
C ILE A 48 14.58 18.23 14.96
N PRO A 49 13.87 17.08 14.99
CA PRO A 49 12.63 16.92 14.23
C PRO A 49 11.65 18.05 14.56
N CYS A 50 10.93 18.55 13.56
CA CYS A 50 9.90 19.54 13.80
C CYS A 50 8.78 18.94 14.68
N PRO A 51 8.26 19.71 15.66
CA PRO A 51 7.20 19.22 16.56
C PRO A 51 5.82 19.09 15.88
N ILE A 52 5.64 19.67 14.69
CA ILE A 52 4.39 19.59 13.92
C ILE A 52 4.44 18.42 12.94
N ASP A 53 5.57 18.23 12.26
CA ASP A 53 5.77 17.15 11.31
C ASP A 53 7.24 16.68 11.36
N PRO A 54 7.53 15.49 11.92
CA PRO A 54 8.91 15.00 12.05
C PRO A 54 9.62 14.68 10.73
N SER A 55 8.97 14.80 9.56
CA SER A 55 9.61 14.51 8.26
C SER A 55 10.65 15.56 7.86
N HIS A 56 10.64 16.73 8.51
CA HIS A 56 11.68 17.74 8.39
C HIS A 56 12.27 18.13 9.74
N THR A 57 13.47 18.72 9.68
CA THR A 57 14.21 19.16 10.87
C THR A 57 14.29 20.68 10.95
N VAL A 58 14.33 21.18 12.17
CA VAL A 58 14.39 22.60 12.53
C VAL A 58 15.53 22.83 13.51
N LEU A 59 16.11 24.03 13.48
CA LEU A 59 17.10 24.42 14.49
C LEU A 59 16.39 24.55 15.84
N GLN A 60 16.97 23.96 16.88
CA GLN A 60 16.36 23.93 18.22
C GLN A 60 16.05 25.35 18.74
N GLY A 61 16.94 26.33 18.50
CA GLY A 61 16.73 27.73 18.87
C GLY A 61 15.63 28.46 18.09
N ASN A 62 15.12 27.87 17.00
CA ASN A 62 14.14 28.49 16.10
C ASN A 62 12.77 27.79 16.09
N ILE A 63 12.51 26.86 17.00
CA ILE A 63 11.24 26.11 17.06
C ILE A 63 10.04 27.05 17.15
N ASP A 64 10.06 28.02 18.06
CA ASP A 64 8.92 28.93 18.29
C ASP A 64 8.59 29.79 17.05
N ALA A 65 9.62 30.22 16.32
CA ALA A 65 9.47 30.99 15.09
C ALA A 65 9.08 30.10 13.90
N HIS A 66 9.52 28.84 13.91
CA HIS A 66 9.19 27.84 12.89
C HIS A 66 7.75 27.39 13.00
N VAL A 67 7.27 27.01 14.18
CA VAL A 67 5.91 26.46 14.39
C VAL A 67 4.85 27.38 13.80
N LYS A 68 5.01 28.70 13.99
CA LYS A 68 4.11 29.75 13.44
C LYS A 68 4.10 29.84 11.91
N ARG A 69 5.15 29.39 11.23
CA ARG A 69 5.34 29.50 9.77
C ARG A 69 5.48 28.15 9.08
N CYS A 70 5.35 27.06 9.82
CA CYS A 70 5.51 25.72 9.28
C CYS A 70 4.49 25.51 8.15
N PRO A 71 4.93 25.17 6.93
CA PRO A 71 4.02 24.89 5.82
C PRO A 71 3.01 23.80 6.16
N PHE A 72 3.42 22.77 6.92
CA PHE A 72 2.54 21.67 7.35
C PHE A 72 1.46 22.12 8.32
N LEU A 73 1.72 23.11 9.18
CA LEU A 73 0.68 23.68 10.04
C LEU A 73 -0.40 24.38 9.21
N LYS A 74 0.02 25.22 8.27
CA LYS A 74 -0.91 25.94 7.39
C LYS A 74 -1.68 24.98 6.48
N GLN A 75 -0.99 23.96 5.96
CA GLN A 75 -1.61 22.91 5.16
C GLN A 75 -2.64 22.12 5.97
N GLY A 76 -2.32 21.74 7.21
CA GLY A 76 -3.25 21.04 8.11
C GLY A 76 -4.47 21.90 8.46
N GLN A 77 -4.27 23.18 8.76
CA GLN A 77 -5.38 24.12 9.00
C GLN A 77 -6.28 24.28 7.77
N SER A 78 -5.68 24.44 6.58
CA SER A 78 -6.44 24.52 5.33
C SER A 78 -7.19 23.22 5.05
N LEU A 79 -6.55 22.07 5.27
CA LEU A 79 -7.13 20.75 5.06
C LEU A 79 -8.37 20.54 5.93
N ARG A 80 -8.29 20.92 7.21
CA ARG A 80 -9.40 20.82 8.18
C ARG A 80 -10.63 21.65 7.81
N MET A 81 -10.50 22.61 6.90
CA MET A 81 -11.62 23.42 6.42
C MET A 81 -12.33 22.80 5.21
N HIS A 82 -11.76 21.77 4.58
CA HIS A 82 -12.39 21.13 3.43
C HIS A 82 -13.50 20.17 3.86
N PRO A 83 -14.63 20.10 3.12
CA PRO A 83 -15.73 19.18 3.43
C PRO A 83 -15.32 17.71 3.47
N PHE A 84 -14.36 17.31 2.62
CA PHE A 84 -13.86 15.94 2.54
C PHE A 84 -12.91 15.55 3.68
N PHE A 85 -12.60 16.46 4.61
CA PHE A 85 -11.80 16.16 5.79
C PHE A 85 -12.70 15.89 7.00
N LYS A 86 -12.59 14.68 7.55
CA LYS A 86 -13.21 14.30 8.82
C LYS A 86 -12.22 13.45 9.62
N GLU A 87 -11.67 14.07 10.66
CA GLU A 87 -10.63 13.47 11.51
C GLU A 87 -11.03 12.07 11.99
N GLY A 88 -10.20 11.08 11.66
CA GLY A 88 -10.33 9.69 12.09
C GLY A 88 -11.56 8.93 11.56
N ILE A 89 -12.24 9.41 10.51
CA ILE A 89 -13.42 8.74 9.95
C ILE A 89 -13.12 7.28 9.52
N ASN A 90 -11.90 7.02 9.05
CA ASN A 90 -11.44 5.70 8.62
C ASN A 90 -10.37 5.10 9.57
N ALA A 91 -10.23 5.62 10.80
CA ALA A 91 -9.21 5.18 11.77
C ALA A 91 -9.44 3.78 12.36
N GLY A 92 -10.55 3.14 12.00
CA GLY A 92 -10.96 1.87 12.56
C GLY A 92 -11.45 2.00 14.01
N THR A 93 -11.75 0.87 14.62
CA THR A 93 -12.20 0.80 16.02
C THR A 93 -11.30 -0.14 16.78
N ASP A 94 -11.05 0.11 18.07
CA ASP A 94 -10.48 -0.91 18.94
C ASP A 94 -11.61 -1.63 19.68
N ASP A 95 -11.49 -2.95 19.77
CA ASP A 95 -12.48 -3.79 20.46
C ASP A 95 -12.21 -3.84 21.98
N ASP A 96 -11.12 -3.19 22.44
CA ASP A 96 -10.72 -3.16 23.84
C ASP A 96 -11.59 -2.18 24.63
N GLN A 97 -12.54 -2.73 25.38
CA GLN A 97 -13.50 -2.00 26.22
C GLN A 97 -12.86 -1.24 27.41
N ASN A 98 -11.52 -1.23 27.53
CA ASN A 98 -10.81 -0.72 28.70
C ASN A 98 -10.37 0.75 28.60
N GLY A 99 -10.78 1.49 27.56
CA GLY A 99 -10.53 2.93 27.48
C GLY A 99 -9.05 3.34 27.45
N GLU A 100 -8.13 2.39 27.28
CA GLU A 100 -6.72 2.69 27.01
C GLU A 100 -6.55 3.14 25.56
N GLU A 101 -5.83 4.24 25.38
CA GLU A 101 -5.52 4.81 24.07
C GLU A 101 -4.74 3.77 23.24
N SER A 102 -5.22 3.52 22.01
CA SER A 102 -4.64 2.51 21.13
C SER A 102 -3.21 2.83 20.73
N VAL A 103 -2.25 2.18 21.39
CA VAL A 103 -0.84 2.32 21.05
C VAL A 103 -0.58 1.63 19.70
N VAL A 104 -0.08 2.40 18.73
CA VAL A 104 0.34 1.87 17.43
C VAL A 104 1.41 0.79 17.62
N THR A 105 1.15 -0.42 17.12
CA THR A 105 2.11 -1.53 17.26
C THR A 105 3.19 -1.43 16.19
N THR A 106 4.41 -1.05 16.61
CA THR A 106 5.57 -0.88 15.73
C THR A 106 6.12 -2.21 15.24
N ALA A 107 6.88 -2.21 14.13
CA ALA A 107 7.55 -3.42 13.62
C ALA A 107 8.46 -4.08 14.68
N THR A 108 9.15 -3.27 15.50
CA THR A 108 9.96 -3.74 16.63
C THR A 108 9.11 -4.45 17.66
N MET A 109 7.96 -3.88 18.05
CA MET A 109 7.04 -4.52 19.01
C MET A 109 6.51 -5.86 18.49
N LYS A 110 6.16 -5.95 17.19
CA LYS A 110 5.71 -7.20 16.58
C LYS A 110 6.80 -8.28 16.61
N ARG A 111 8.03 -7.91 16.25
CA ARG A 111 9.19 -8.80 16.31
C ARG A 111 9.47 -9.26 17.73
N ASP A 112 9.51 -8.33 18.68
CA ASP A 112 9.83 -8.62 20.07
C ASP A 112 8.76 -9.51 20.71
N TYR A 113 7.49 -9.39 20.29
CA TYR A 113 6.43 -10.33 20.67
C TYR A 113 6.74 -11.76 20.17
N VAL A 114 7.12 -11.92 18.90
CA VAL A 114 7.50 -13.24 18.34
C VAL A 114 8.71 -13.83 19.08
N PHE A 115 9.75 -13.03 19.34
CA PHE A 115 10.97 -13.52 20.01
C PHE A 115 10.76 -13.85 21.49
N LYS A 116 9.71 -13.32 22.12
CA LYS A 116 9.33 -13.64 23.50
C LYS A 116 8.48 -14.91 23.63
N MET A 117 7.98 -15.46 22.52
CA MET A 117 7.23 -16.72 22.54
C MET A 117 8.13 -17.86 23.04
N SER A 118 7.53 -18.84 23.70
CA SER A 118 8.16 -20.15 23.83
C SER A 118 8.26 -20.82 22.45
N VAL A 119 9.20 -21.76 22.33
CA VAL A 119 9.35 -22.55 21.08
C VAL A 119 8.03 -23.26 20.72
N SER A 120 7.30 -23.78 21.72
CA SER A 120 6.01 -24.44 21.48
C SER A 120 4.94 -23.49 20.96
N GLU A 121 4.87 -22.25 21.47
CA GLU A 121 3.92 -21.25 20.99
C GLU A 121 4.25 -20.80 19.57
N PHE A 122 5.53 -20.56 19.28
CA PHE A 122 5.99 -20.18 17.94
C PHE A 122 5.66 -21.25 16.90
N VAL A 123 5.94 -22.51 17.22
CA VAL A 123 5.66 -23.65 16.33
C VAL A 123 4.16 -23.84 16.16
N GLY A 124 3.39 -23.80 17.25
CA GLY A 124 1.94 -23.90 17.20
C GLY A 124 1.28 -22.79 16.38
N LEU A 125 1.86 -21.58 16.39
CA LEU A 125 1.39 -20.48 15.52
C LEU A 125 1.67 -20.76 14.05
N ILE A 126 2.86 -21.29 13.71
CA ILE A 126 3.20 -21.64 12.32
C ILE A 126 2.30 -22.77 11.81
N GLU A 127 2.11 -23.83 12.59
CA GLU A 127 1.20 -24.93 12.26
C GLU A 127 -0.24 -24.42 12.08
N LYS A 128 -0.69 -23.52 12.95
CA LYS A 128 -2.01 -22.87 12.82
C LYS A 128 -2.12 -22.11 11.50
N ILE A 129 -1.12 -21.29 11.14
CA ILE A 129 -1.11 -20.53 9.88
C ILE A 129 -1.18 -21.49 8.68
N GLU A 130 -0.39 -22.57 8.70
CA GLU A 130 -0.37 -23.56 7.63
C GLU A 130 -1.70 -24.30 7.49
N LEU A 131 -2.32 -24.70 8.60
CA LEU A 131 -3.63 -25.36 8.61
C LEU A 131 -4.74 -24.44 8.10
N ILE A 132 -4.75 -23.18 8.53
CA ILE A 132 -5.68 -22.17 8.03
C ILE A 132 -5.48 -22.01 6.52
N HIS A 133 -4.24 -21.80 6.07
CA HIS A 133 -3.93 -21.60 4.65
C HIS A 133 -4.35 -22.80 3.80
N LYS A 134 -4.04 -24.04 4.23
CA LYS A 134 -4.48 -25.28 3.55
C LYS A 134 -6.00 -25.34 3.41
N SER A 135 -6.74 -25.04 4.48
CA SER A 135 -8.21 -25.00 4.47
C SER A 135 -8.76 -23.96 3.49
N LEU A 136 -8.16 -22.77 3.47
CA LEU A 136 -8.53 -21.71 2.54
C LEU A 136 -8.25 -22.14 1.08
N CYS A 137 -7.08 -22.68 0.78
CA CYS A 137 -6.72 -23.14 -0.56
C CYS A 137 -7.64 -24.26 -1.05
N SER A 138 -8.10 -25.18 -0.19
CA SER A 138 -9.08 -26.19 -0.59
C SER A 138 -10.44 -25.60 -0.96
N ASN A 139 -10.86 -24.53 -0.28
CA ASN A 139 -12.15 -23.87 -0.54
C ASN A 139 -12.11 -22.90 -1.73
N LEU A 140 -10.93 -22.38 -2.08
CA LEU A 140 -10.75 -21.37 -3.14
C LEU A 140 -10.36 -21.96 -4.50
N LYS A 141 -10.04 -23.26 -4.57
CA LYS A 141 -9.56 -23.97 -5.77
C LYS A 141 -10.51 -23.96 -6.97
N ASP A 142 -11.75 -23.51 -6.82
CA ASP A 142 -12.77 -23.57 -7.89
C ASP A 142 -13.32 -22.23 -8.41
N SER A 143 -12.94 -21.05 -7.88
CA SER A 143 -13.55 -19.81 -8.42
C SER A 143 -12.83 -18.47 -8.29
N SER A 144 -11.86 -18.27 -7.38
CA SER A 144 -11.41 -16.90 -7.06
C SER A 144 -10.04 -16.51 -7.59
N TYR A 145 -9.13 -17.46 -7.76
CA TYR A 145 -7.77 -17.17 -8.23
C TYR A 145 -7.71 -17.38 -9.75
N LYS A 146 -7.99 -16.32 -10.50
CA LYS A 146 -7.90 -16.32 -11.97
C LYS A 146 -6.60 -15.65 -12.38
N ILE A 147 -5.75 -16.35 -13.13
CA ILE A 147 -4.68 -15.70 -13.90
C ILE A 147 -5.36 -15.14 -15.14
N ARG A 148 -5.74 -13.88 -15.03
CA ARG A 148 -6.33 -13.12 -16.14
C ARG A 148 -5.23 -12.60 -17.03
N GLY A 149 -5.41 -12.74 -18.34
CA GLY A 149 -4.51 -12.09 -19.28
C GLY A 149 -4.73 -10.59 -19.15
N ALA A 150 -3.71 -9.84 -18.70
CA ALA A 150 -3.73 -8.38 -18.90
C ALA A 150 -4.10 -8.13 -20.36
N CYS A 151 -5.11 -7.30 -20.61
CA CYS A 151 -5.66 -7.13 -21.94
C CYS A 151 -4.52 -6.68 -22.89
N ARG A 152 -4.23 -7.50 -23.91
CA ARG A 152 -3.09 -7.31 -24.83
C ARG A 152 -3.12 -5.97 -25.54
N GLU A 153 -4.31 -5.39 -25.69
CA GLU A 153 -4.56 -4.12 -26.35
C GLU A 153 -3.92 -2.96 -25.56
N TRP A 154 -4.16 -2.90 -24.25
CA TRP A 154 -3.57 -1.89 -23.35
C TRP A 154 -2.04 -1.97 -23.26
N MET A 155 -1.47 -3.17 -23.42
CA MET A 155 -0.01 -3.37 -23.38
C MET A 155 0.68 -2.95 -24.67
N ASN A 156 -0.01 -2.97 -25.81
CA ASN A 156 0.61 -2.65 -27.10
C ASN A 156 0.55 -1.15 -27.44
N GLU A 157 -0.39 -0.40 -26.86
CA GLU A 157 -0.60 1.02 -27.20
C GLU A 157 0.30 2.01 -26.42
N GLU A 158 0.80 1.66 -25.21
CA GLU A 158 1.46 2.63 -24.32
C GLU A 158 2.98 2.40 -24.08
N ILE A 159 3.59 1.34 -24.62
CA ILE A 159 5.04 1.07 -24.40
C ILE A 159 5.89 1.90 -25.38
N ASN A 160 6.11 3.18 -25.05
CA ASN A 160 7.16 3.98 -25.66
C ASN A 160 8.46 3.75 -24.88
N GLY A 161 9.23 2.73 -25.30
CA GLY A 161 10.32 2.07 -24.55
C GLY A 161 11.57 2.90 -24.22
N LYS A 162 11.42 4.02 -23.50
CA LYS A 162 12.57 4.88 -23.12
C LYS A 162 13.12 4.63 -21.71
N LEU A 163 12.39 3.96 -20.79
CA LEU A 163 12.87 3.71 -19.42
C LEU A 163 12.25 2.43 -18.78
N PRO A 164 13.06 1.45 -18.32
CA PRO A 164 12.58 0.18 -17.74
C PRO A 164 11.67 0.32 -16.51
N PHE A 165 11.87 1.39 -15.72
CA PHE A 165 11.05 1.65 -14.53
C PHE A 165 9.63 2.08 -14.90
N GLN A 166 9.46 2.81 -16.00
CA GLN A 166 8.15 3.22 -16.48
C GLN A 166 7.38 2.01 -17.02
N GLU A 167 8.06 1.08 -17.69
CA GLU A 167 7.46 -0.14 -18.24
C GLU A 167 6.80 -1.01 -17.16
N LYS A 168 7.46 -1.24 -16.02
CA LYS A 168 6.85 -2.01 -14.92
C LYS A 168 5.60 -1.33 -14.34
N HIS A 169 5.63 -0.01 -14.19
CA HIS A 169 4.48 0.75 -13.69
C HIS A 169 3.32 0.75 -14.67
N VAL A 170 3.59 0.93 -15.97
CA VAL A 170 2.59 0.87 -17.04
C VAL A 170 1.96 -0.52 -17.09
N LEU A 171 2.77 -1.58 -17.07
CA LEU A 171 2.28 -2.96 -17.07
C LEU A 171 1.32 -3.24 -15.90
N GLN A 172 1.67 -2.78 -14.69
CA GLN A 172 0.80 -2.90 -13.53
C GLN A 172 -0.52 -2.14 -13.72
N GLN A 173 -0.49 -0.92 -14.28
CA GLN A 173 -1.67 -0.10 -14.55
C GLN A 173 -2.59 -0.74 -15.59
N ALA A 174 -2.02 -1.10 -16.74
CA ALA A 174 -2.72 -1.77 -17.83
C ALA A 174 -3.35 -3.09 -17.37
N SER A 175 -2.62 -3.86 -16.57
CA SER A 175 -3.16 -5.11 -16.04
C SER A 175 -4.33 -4.90 -15.07
N ILE A 176 -4.29 -3.89 -14.21
CA ILE A 176 -5.43 -3.58 -13.33
C ILE A 176 -6.68 -3.26 -14.16
N LEU A 177 -6.54 -2.45 -15.22
CA LEU A 177 -7.65 -2.13 -16.11
C LEU A 177 -8.15 -3.36 -16.88
N GLY A 178 -7.25 -4.19 -17.42
CA GLY A 178 -7.63 -5.43 -18.09
C GLY A 178 -8.37 -6.39 -17.16
N ASN A 179 -7.98 -6.48 -15.89
CA ASN A 179 -8.68 -7.29 -14.90
C ASN A 179 -10.09 -6.76 -14.60
N LEU A 180 -10.27 -5.44 -14.58
CA LEU A 180 -11.57 -4.80 -14.39
C LEU A 180 -12.50 -4.98 -15.60
N GLU A 181 -11.95 -4.94 -16.81
CA GLU A 181 -12.66 -5.23 -18.06
C GLU A 181 -13.11 -6.70 -18.09
N GLU A 182 -12.20 -7.65 -17.83
CA GLU A 182 -12.55 -9.08 -17.78
C GLU A 182 -13.54 -9.40 -16.65
N PHE A 183 -13.49 -8.65 -15.54
CA PHE A 183 -14.48 -8.78 -14.45
C PHE A 183 -15.85 -8.17 -14.81
N GLY A 184 -15.96 -7.48 -15.95
CA GLY A 184 -17.19 -6.83 -16.41
C GLY A 184 -17.54 -5.55 -15.64
N VAL A 185 -16.54 -4.86 -15.07
CA VAL A 185 -16.72 -3.52 -14.48
C VAL A 185 -16.57 -2.43 -15.53
N LEU A 186 -15.66 -2.65 -16.49
CA LEU A 186 -15.46 -1.81 -17.66
C LEU A 186 -16.05 -2.49 -18.88
N GLU A 187 -16.66 -1.69 -19.76
CA GLU A 187 -17.14 -2.21 -21.05
C GLU A 187 -15.98 -2.47 -22.01
N PRO A 188 -16.02 -3.59 -22.76
CA PRO A 188 -15.02 -3.90 -23.76
C PRO A 188 -15.04 -2.86 -24.89
N PRO A 189 -13.89 -2.58 -25.52
CA PRO A 189 -13.76 -1.52 -26.53
C PRO A 189 -14.72 -1.67 -27.72
N GLU A 190 -15.09 -2.89 -28.11
CA GLU A 190 -15.99 -3.16 -29.25
C GLU A 190 -17.42 -2.65 -29.03
N LYS A 191 -17.93 -2.64 -27.78
CA LYS A 191 -19.29 -2.15 -27.45
C LYS A 191 -19.39 -0.62 -27.36
N ARG A 192 -18.27 0.10 -27.30
CA ARG A 192 -18.25 1.58 -27.25
C ARG A 192 -18.73 2.25 -28.53
N SER A 193 -19.00 1.48 -29.59
CA SER A 193 -19.35 1.99 -30.92
C SER A 193 -20.82 1.91 -31.30
N VAL A 194 -21.71 1.33 -30.47
CA VAL A 194 -23.13 1.15 -30.85
C VAL A 194 -24.09 1.40 -29.70
N SER A 195 -24.30 2.68 -29.36
CA SER A 195 -25.61 3.16 -28.91
C SER A 195 -25.77 4.64 -29.29
N ASP A 196 -26.65 4.87 -30.26
CA ASP A 196 -26.92 6.17 -30.87
C ASP A 196 -28.16 6.84 -30.23
N ASN A 197 -28.14 8.18 -30.24
CA ASN A 197 -29.19 9.15 -29.92
C ASN A 197 -29.34 9.68 -28.48
N GLY A 198 -28.49 10.68 -28.17
CA GLY A 198 -28.86 11.81 -27.31
C GLY A 198 -27.86 12.16 -26.21
N SER A 199 -27.26 13.36 -26.32
CA SER A 199 -26.29 13.98 -25.41
C SER A 199 -24.82 13.63 -25.66
N MET A 200 -24.13 14.58 -26.27
CA MET A 200 -22.71 14.60 -26.58
C MET A 200 -21.87 14.60 -25.30
N GLY A 201 -21.38 13.43 -24.88
CA GLY A 201 -20.29 13.26 -23.93
C GLY A 201 -19.15 12.54 -24.62
N SER A 202 -17.98 13.15 -24.67
CA SER A 202 -16.78 12.62 -25.32
C SER A 202 -16.24 11.39 -24.57
N ASP A 203 -16.55 10.19 -25.05
CA ASP A 203 -15.96 8.94 -24.58
C ASP A 203 -14.52 8.81 -25.09
N GLU A 204 -13.60 9.49 -24.41
CA GLU A 204 -12.16 9.26 -24.58
C GLU A 204 -11.68 8.10 -23.73
N ALA A 205 -10.87 7.23 -24.35
CA ALA A 205 -10.18 6.13 -23.70
C ALA A 205 -9.47 6.58 -22.40
N ILE A 206 -9.84 5.96 -21.28
CA ILE A 206 -9.26 6.19 -19.96
C ILE A 206 -7.74 5.93 -20.05
N PRO A 207 -6.88 6.95 -20.06
CA PRO A 207 -5.46 6.70 -20.26
C PRO A 207 -4.86 6.22 -18.94
N ALA A 208 -4.03 5.20 -19.03
CA ALA A 208 -3.50 4.49 -17.88
C ALA A 208 -2.06 4.91 -17.58
N VAL A 209 -1.73 6.21 -17.67
CA VAL A 209 -0.35 6.69 -17.47
C VAL A 209 -0.27 7.61 -16.25
N ALA A 210 0.90 7.67 -15.62
CA ALA A 210 1.20 8.52 -14.47
C ALA A 210 0.63 9.95 -14.59
N ASP A 211 0.26 10.54 -13.45
CA ASP A 211 -0.29 11.89 -13.26
C ASP A 211 0.34 12.99 -14.14
N ARG A 212 1.64 12.88 -14.48
CA ARG A 212 2.32 13.83 -15.37
C ARG A 212 1.88 13.74 -16.84
N SER A 213 1.65 12.54 -17.36
CA SER A 213 1.22 12.32 -18.76
C SER A 213 -0.28 12.57 -18.93
N LEU A 214 -1.08 12.29 -17.90
CA LEU A 214 -2.52 12.62 -17.91
C LEU A 214 -2.77 14.12 -17.94
N ARG A 215 -1.92 14.91 -17.26
CA ARG A 215 -2.01 16.39 -17.26
C ARG A 215 -1.86 17.02 -18.65
N GLN A 216 -1.35 16.28 -19.63
CA GLN A 216 -1.18 16.77 -20.99
C GLN A 216 -2.39 16.50 -21.89
N LYS A 217 -3.39 15.74 -21.40
CA LYS A 217 -4.64 15.51 -22.12
C LYS A 217 -5.68 16.53 -21.70
N GLU A 218 -5.99 17.46 -22.60
CA GLU A 218 -6.89 18.60 -22.34
C GLU A 218 -8.35 18.17 -22.06
N SER A 219 -8.73 16.96 -22.50
CA SER A 219 -10.04 16.32 -22.30
C SER A 219 -10.26 15.75 -20.89
N LEU A 220 -9.21 15.63 -20.08
CA LEU A 220 -9.30 15.02 -18.75
C LEU A 220 -9.26 16.05 -17.65
N VAL A 221 -10.31 16.05 -16.83
CA VAL A 221 -10.33 16.81 -15.58
C VAL A 221 -9.60 16.00 -14.52
N LEU A 222 -8.47 16.53 -14.03
CA LEU A 222 -7.68 15.91 -12.97
C LEU A 222 -7.75 16.73 -11.69
N GLU A 223 -8.41 16.18 -10.70
CA GLU A 223 -8.42 16.71 -9.34
C GLU A 223 -7.50 15.86 -8.44
N ARG A 224 -6.61 16.53 -7.70
CA ARG A 224 -5.69 15.86 -6.76
C ARG A 224 -5.96 16.33 -5.35
N LEU A 225 -6.56 15.45 -4.55
CA LEU A 225 -6.71 15.65 -3.11
C LEU A 225 -5.45 15.16 -2.38
N ARG A 226 -4.95 15.95 -1.42
CA ARG A 226 -3.81 15.58 -0.56
C ARG A 226 -4.29 15.51 0.89
N ILE A 227 -4.58 14.30 1.33
CA ILE A 227 -5.19 13.99 2.62
C ILE A 227 -4.76 12.58 3.04
N ASP A 228 -4.67 12.33 4.34
CA ASP A 228 -4.53 10.96 4.84
C ASP A 228 -5.83 10.20 4.60
N ILE A 229 -5.74 8.95 4.16
CA ILE A 229 -6.92 8.12 3.93
C ILE A 229 -7.68 7.91 5.25
N GLU A 230 -6.99 7.94 6.40
CA GLU A 230 -7.62 7.89 7.73
C GLU A 230 -8.67 8.99 7.94
N ASP A 231 -8.51 10.16 7.31
CA ASP A 231 -9.36 11.35 7.50
C ASP A 231 -10.29 11.65 6.30
N LEU A 232 -10.25 10.83 5.25
CA LEU A 232 -10.93 11.09 3.99
C LEU A 232 -12.40 10.66 4.00
N ASP A 233 -13.32 11.62 3.88
CA ASP A 233 -14.74 11.36 3.62
C ASP A 233 -15.05 11.47 2.11
N LEU A 234 -15.24 10.32 1.46
CA LEU A 234 -15.58 10.27 0.03
C LEU A 234 -16.99 10.80 -0.27
N ASN A 235 -17.93 10.74 0.69
CA ASN A 235 -19.30 11.22 0.48
C ASN A 235 -19.35 12.74 0.31
N SER A 236 -18.35 13.42 0.86
CA SER A 236 -18.23 14.87 0.82
C SER A 236 -17.49 15.36 -0.44
N ILE A 237 -17.18 14.47 -1.39
CA ILE A 237 -16.62 14.81 -2.70
C ILE A 237 -17.74 14.89 -3.74
N GLU A 238 -18.10 16.10 -4.14
CA GLU A 238 -19.20 16.37 -5.08
C GLU A 238 -19.08 15.59 -6.40
N ALA A 239 -17.86 15.50 -6.95
CA ALA A 239 -17.60 14.76 -8.19
C ALA A 239 -17.97 13.26 -8.12
N LEU A 240 -17.90 12.64 -6.94
CA LEU A 240 -18.26 11.23 -6.74
C LEU A 240 -19.76 11.02 -6.50
N SER A 241 -20.48 12.09 -6.18
CA SER A 241 -21.93 12.05 -5.96
C SER A 241 -22.76 12.17 -7.24
N ALA A 242 -22.16 12.71 -8.31
CA ALA A 242 -22.87 13.09 -9.54
C ALA A 242 -22.87 12.02 -10.64
N ALA A 243 -21.94 11.08 -10.61
CA ALA A 243 -21.78 10.09 -11.67
C ALA A 243 -21.23 8.76 -11.14
N PRO A 244 -21.52 7.63 -11.81
CA PRO A 244 -20.90 6.36 -11.48
C PRO A 244 -19.38 6.43 -11.59
N TYR A 245 -18.67 5.86 -10.62
CA TYR A 245 -17.21 5.90 -10.57
C TYR A 245 -16.59 4.53 -10.25
N LEU A 246 -15.30 4.44 -10.55
CA LEU A 246 -14.46 3.29 -10.29
C LEU A 246 -13.35 3.69 -9.31
N ALA A 247 -13.14 2.90 -8.25
CA ALA A 247 -12.06 3.12 -7.29
C ALA A 247 -10.85 2.24 -7.61
N ILE A 248 -9.72 2.84 -8.00
CA ILE A 248 -8.47 2.11 -8.28
C ILE A 248 -7.37 2.51 -7.29
N GLY A 249 -6.73 1.55 -6.64
CA GLY A 249 -5.62 1.78 -5.71
C GLY A 249 -4.37 0.95 -6.01
N LYS A 250 -3.24 1.61 -6.31
CA LYS A 250 -1.90 1.03 -6.30
C LYS A 250 -0.87 2.03 -5.74
N HIS A 251 0.10 1.66 -4.91
CA HIS A 251 0.18 0.49 -4.05
C HIS A 251 -0.45 0.87 -2.71
N LEU A 252 -1.68 0.43 -2.46
CA LEU A 252 -2.39 0.88 -1.27
C LEU A 252 -1.77 0.24 -0.04
N CYS A 253 -1.39 1.07 0.94
CA CYS A 253 -0.79 0.59 2.18
C CYS A 253 -1.79 -0.35 2.89
N GLY A 254 -1.32 -1.44 3.49
CA GLY A 254 -2.18 -2.43 4.15
C GLY A 254 -3.15 -1.82 5.20
N PRO A 255 -2.69 -0.88 6.05
CA PRO A 255 -3.55 -0.08 6.92
C PRO A 255 -4.64 0.69 6.18
N ALA A 256 -4.36 1.26 5.01
CA ALA A 256 -5.30 2.13 4.31
C ALA A 256 -6.49 1.39 3.67
N THR A 257 -6.56 0.05 3.81
CA THR A 257 -7.73 -0.73 3.34
C THR A 257 -8.97 -0.53 4.23
N VAL A 258 -8.85 0.13 5.40
CA VAL A 258 -10.01 0.51 6.25
C VAL A 258 -10.96 1.50 5.57
N SER A 259 -10.52 2.19 4.52
CA SER A 259 -11.39 3.10 3.78
C SER A 259 -12.43 2.39 2.90
N MET A 260 -12.26 1.09 2.64
CA MET A 260 -13.30 0.29 1.97
C MET A 260 -14.61 0.27 2.77
N PRO A 261 -14.61 0.06 4.11
CA PRO A 261 -15.74 0.23 5.00
C PRO A 261 -16.59 1.47 4.77
N GLU A 262 -16.02 2.66 4.83
CA GLU A 262 -16.80 3.90 4.74
C GLU A 262 -17.29 4.11 3.29
N THR A 263 -16.40 3.89 2.30
CA THR A 263 -16.76 3.97 0.86
C THR A 263 -17.95 3.08 0.50
N VAL A 264 -18.02 1.87 1.06
CA VAL A 264 -19.06 0.89 0.71
C VAL A 264 -20.25 0.92 1.67
N ARG A 265 -20.09 1.32 2.94
CA ARG A 265 -21.17 1.35 3.95
C ARG A 265 -21.88 2.70 4.08
N THR A 266 -21.21 3.83 3.88
CA THR A 266 -21.79 5.17 4.11
C THR A 266 -22.14 5.91 2.83
N THR A 267 -21.60 5.51 1.67
CA THR A 267 -22.19 5.93 0.40
C THR A 267 -23.56 5.26 0.29
N ASN A 268 -24.59 6.05 -0.03
CA ASN A 268 -25.62 5.50 -0.91
C ASN A 268 -24.84 4.99 -2.13
N THR A 269 -24.65 3.67 -2.20
CA THR A 269 -23.86 2.93 -3.20
C THR A 269 -24.37 3.07 -4.63
N SER A 270 -25.22 4.08 -4.90
CA SER A 270 -25.84 4.31 -6.18
C SER A 270 -24.85 4.63 -7.29
N HIS A 271 -23.59 4.95 -6.98
CA HIS A 271 -22.61 5.37 -7.98
C HIS A 271 -21.30 4.57 -7.99
N LEU A 272 -20.93 3.82 -6.94
CA LEU A 272 -19.73 2.97 -7.02
C LEU A 272 -20.01 1.77 -7.95
N ARG A 273 -19.44 1.80 -9.16
CA ARG A 273 -19.58 0.70 -10.13
C ARG A 273 -18.71 -0.49 -9.73
N GLY A 274 -17.49 -0.21 -9.30
CA GLY A 274 -16.57 -1.24 -8.82
C GLY A 274 -15.27 -0.66 -8.28
N LEU A 275 -14.40 -1.56 -7.83
CA LEU A 275 -13.10 -1.22 -7.28
C LEU A 275 -12.03 -2.25 -7.69
N ALA A 276 -10.78 -1.79 -7.70
CA ALA A 276 -9.59 -2.62 -7.85
C ALA A 276 -8.47 -2.09 -6.96
N VAL A 277 -8.04 -2.88 -5.97
CA VAL A 277 -7.03 -2.47 -5.00
C VAL A 277 -5.92 -3.50 -4.89
N ALA A 278 -4.70 -3.05 -5.19
CA ALA A 278 -3.47 -3.79 -4.98
C ALA A 278 -2.84 -3.36 -3.64
N ALA A 279 -3.05 -4.17 -2.60
CA ALA A 279 -2.49 -3.96 -1.27
C ALA A 279 -1.04 -4.48 -1.19
N CYS A 280 -0.14 -3.77 -0.51
CA CYS A 280 1.30 -4.12 -0.48
C CYS A 280 1.96 -4.14 0.92
N CYS A 281 1.55 -3.27 1.83
CA CYS A 281 2.23 -3.11 3.13
C CYS A 281 1.52 -3.86 4.26
N HIS A 282 1.29 -5.16 4.10
CA HIS A 282 0.60 -5.98 5.11
C HIS A 282 1.32 -5.98 6.47
N HIS A 283 2.65 -5.84 6.48
CA HIS A 283 3.44 -5.72 7.70
C HIS A 283 3.13 -4.46 8.53
N LEU A 284 2.56 -3.43 7.92
CA LEU A 284 2.13 -2.21 8.61
C LEU A 284 0.72 -2.34 9.19
N CYS A 285 -0.07 -3.35 8.80
CA CYS A 285 -1.43 -3.53 9.29
C CYS A 285 -1.46 -3.57 10.83
N GLN A 286 -2.46 -2.87 11.38
CA GLN A 286 -2.76 -2.83 12.80
C GLN A 286 -4.10 -3.51 13.03
N TRP A 287 -4.30 -4.11 14.21
CA TRP A 287 -5.56 -4.78 14.53
C TRP A 287 -6.74 -3.81 14.40
N LYS A 288 -6.61 -2.60 14.97
CA LYS A 288 -7.62 -1.54 14.89
C LYS A 288 -8.06 -1.21 13.46
N HIS A 289 -7.13 -1.29 12.51
CA HIS A 289 -7.35 -0.96 11.11
C HIS A 289 -7.85 -2.14 10.28
N TYR A 290 -7.76 -3.37 10.78
CA TYR A 290 -8.13 -4.52 9.97
C TYR A 290 -9.65 -4.66 9.87
N ILE A 291 -10.18 -4.68 8.64
CA ILE A 291 -11.61 -4.56 8.36
C ILE A 291 -12.44 -5.78 8.75
N ASN A 292 -11.84 -6.98 8.75
CA ASN A 292 -12.56 -8.23 8.98
C ASN A 292 -12.02 -8.99 10.20
N LYS A 293 -12.02 -8.34 11.35
CA LYS A 293 -11.56 -8.95 12.61
C LYS A 293 -12.34 -10.22 12.95
N ASN A 294 -13.66 -10.22 12.71
CA ASN A 294 -14.52 -11.38 12.93
C ASN A 294 -14.04 -12.60 12.15
N TYR A 295 -13.63 -12.44 10.89
CA TYR A 295 -13.03 -13.52 10.11
C TYR A 295 -11.77 -14.09 10.79
N LEU A 296 -10.85 -13.23 11.26
CA LEU A 296 -9.64 -13.69 11.95
C LEU A 296 -9.97 -14.38 13.28
N SER A 297 -10.89 -13.81 14.05
CA SER A 297 -11.35 -14.41 15.31
C SER A 297 -12.03 -15.77 15.09
N ASN A 298 -12.83 -15.92 14.03
CA ASN A 298 -13.46 -17.18 13.66
C ASN A 298 -12.42 -18.24 13.21
N LEU A 299 -11.28 -17.81 12.66
CA LEU A 299 -10.14 -18.69 12.39
C LEU A 299 -9.28 -18.98 13.63
N GLY A 300 -9.64 -18.43 14.79
CA GLY A 300 -8.89 -18.59 16.04
C GLY A 300 -7.58 -17.79 16.09
N ILE A 301 -7.45 -16.73 15.28
CA ILE A 301 -6.34 -15.77 15.33
C ILE A 301 -6.70 -14.64 16.30
N LYS A 302 -5.91 -14.51 17.36
CA LYS A 302 -6.03 -13.44 18.36
C LYS A 302 -5.37 -12.13 17.88
N LYS A 303 -5.62 -11.02 18.58
CA LYS A 303 -5.02 -9.70 18.29
C LYS A 303 -3.49 -9.76 18.28
N GLU A 304 -2.89 -10.41 19.26
CA GLU A 304 -1.44 -10.52 19.39
C GLU A 304 -0.85 -11.42 18.30
N GLU A 305 -1.53 -12.54 18.00
CA GLU A 305 -1.17 -13.44 16.90
C GLU A 305 -1.28 -12.74 15.55
N PHE A 306 -2.27 -11.88 15.33
CA PHE A 306 -2.36 -11.06 14.12
C PHE A 306 -1.14 -10.15 13.96
N HIS A 307 -0.63 -9.57 15.04
CA HIS A 307 0.59 -8.77 14.99
C HIS A 307 1.81 -9.62 14.59
N ALA A 308 1.91 -10.88 15.04
CA ALA A 308 2.91 -11.83 14.56
C ALA A 308 2.69 -12.20 13.07
N VAL A 309 1.47 -12.51 12.66
CA VAL A 309 1.08 -12.81 11.25
C VAL A 309 1.47 -11.66 10.33
N THR A 310 1.14 -10.43 10.70
CA THR A 310 1.55 -9.24 9.91
C THR A 310 3.06 -9.10 9.85
N TRP A 311 3.80 -9.39 10.92
CA TRP A 311 5.26 -9.39 10.88
C TRP A 311 5.83 -10.44 9.92
N PHE A 312 5.30 -11.67 9.94
CA PHE A 312 5.71 -12.71 9.00
C PHE A 312 5.47 -12.33 7.53
N THR A 313 4.48 -11.48 7.20
CA THR A 313 4.30 -11.00 5.81
C THR A 313 5.53 -10.28 5.24
N SER A 314 6.39 -9.71 6.11
CA SER A 314 7.64 -9.08 5.66
C SER A 314 8.64 -10.10 5.07
N TRP A 315 8.50 -11.38 5.39
CA TRP A 315 9.35 -12.45 4.89
C TRP A 315 9.02 -12.87 3.46
N ALA A 316 7.85 -12.50 2.92
CA ALA A 316 7.42 -12.90 1.58
C ALA A 316 8.41 -12.49 0.47
N VAL A 317 9.23 -11.46 0.71
CA VAL A 317 10.25 -10.97 -0.24
C VAL A 317 11.64 -11.53 0.03
N ASP A 318 11.85 -12.34 1.07
CA ASP A 318 13.18 -12.83 1.47
C ASP A 318 13.86 -13.72 0.41
N ALA A 319 13.06 -14.41 -0.42
CA ALA A 319 13.56 -15.27 -1.48
C ALA A 319 13.67 -14.55 -2.85
N ALA A 320 13.28 -13.27 -2.94
CA ALA A 320 13.23 -12.53 -4.21
C ALA A 320 14.60 -12.24 -4.85
N HIS A 321 15.70 -12.57 -4.16
CA HIS A 321 17.06 -12.49 -4.71
C HIS A 321 17.58 -13.82 -5.31
N GLY A 322 16.80 -14.91 -5.21
CA GLY A 322 17.10 -16.20 -5.84
C GLY A 322 16.31 -16.38 -7.15
N SER A 323 16.97 -16.87 -8.20
CA SER A 323 16.50 -16.85 -9.59
C SER A 323 15.39 -17.84 -9.96
N ASP A 324 14.53 -18.32 -9.05
CA ASP A 324 13.55 -19.37 -9.41
C ASP A 324 12.26 -19.38 -8.55
N LEU A 325 11.61 -18.22 -8.39
CA LEU A 325 10.38 -18.08 -7.58
C LEU A 325 9.08 -18.37 -8.36
N SER A 326 9.13 -18.52 -9.68
CA SER A 326 7.94 -18.59 -10.53
C SER A 326 7.15 -19.90 -10.40
N ASN A 327 7.77 -20.97 -9.89
CA ASN A 327 7.19 -22.32 -9.85
C ASN A 327 6.95 -22.87 -8.43
N MET A 328 7.10 -22.04 -7.38
CA MET A 328 7.11 -22.55 -5.99
C MET A 328 5.78 -22.41 -5.25
N VAL A 329 4.93 -21.45 -5.61
CA VAL A 329 3.60 -21.29 -4.98
C VAL A 329 2.63 -22.42 -5.40
N GLU A 330 2.92 -23.14 -6.48
CA GLU A 330 2.11 -24.30 -6.92
C GLU A 330 2.50 -25.63 -6.26
N ARG A 331 3.69 -25.73 -5.67
CA ARG A 331 4.08 -26.89 -4.87
C ARG A 331 3.99 -26.51 -3.41
N GLY A 332 2.99 -27.06 -2.70
CA GLY A 332 2.89 -26.96 -1.26
C GLY A 332 4.17 -27.45 -0.59
N SER A 333 5.13 -26.54 -0.45
CA SER A 333 6.37 -26.78 0.25
C SER A 333 6.00 -26.83 1.72
N SER A 334 5.78 -28.05 2.20
CA SER A 334 5.52 -28.33 3.60
C SER A 334 6.57 -27.62 4.45
N LEU A 335 6.16 -26.96 5.53
CA LEU A 335 7.06 -26.26 6.46
C LEU A 335 7.82 -27.27 7.35
N ASP A 336 8.16 -28.42 6.77
CA ASP A 336 8.67 -29.61 7.44
C ASP A 336 9.99 -29.31 8.14
N SER A 337 10.86 -28.45 7.58
CA SER A 337 12.12 -28.10 8.24
C SER A 337 11.88 -27.24 9.48
N ILE A 338 11.00 -26.23 9.43
CA ILE A 338 10.61 -25.44 10.61
C ILE A 338 10.05 -26.35 11.70
N ILE A 339 9.11 -27.23 11.35
CA ILE A 339 8.44 -28.14 12.31
C ILE A 339 9.44 -29.20 12.84
N SER A 340 10.37 -29.68 12.01
CA SER A 340 11.39 -30.66 12.39
C SER A 340 12.52 -30.07 13.25
N ILE A 341 12.90 -28.80 13.03
CA ILE A 341 13.89 -28.08 13.86
C ILE A 341 13.37 -27.98 15.30
N SER A 342 12.07 -27.73 15.47
CA SER A 342 11.42 -27.69 16.78
C SER A 342 11.23 -29.05 17.44
N GLY A 343 10.95 -30.11 16.66
CA GLY A 343 10.73 -31.46 17.17
C GLY A 343 11.97 -32.14 17.78
N LYS A 344 13.19 -31.70 17.42
CA LYS A 344 14.43 -32.18 18.05
C LYS A 344 14.72 -31.54 19.41
N SER A 345 14.05 -30.43 19.75
CA SER A 345 14.28 -29.70 21.00
C SER A 345 13.41 -30.19 22.17
N SER A 346 12.39 -31.00 21.92
CA SER A 346 11.47 -31.52 22.96
C SER A 346 12.10 -32.61 23.85
N HIS A 347 13.26 -33.16 23.48
CA HIS A 347 13.96 -34.20 24.24
C HIS A 347 15.38 -33.82 24.74
N HIS A 348 15.86 -32.61 24.44
CA HIS A 348 17.14 -32.09 24.96
C HIS A 348 16.92 -30.74 25.65
N MET A 349 17.53 -30.56 26.83
CA MET A 349 17.45 -29.37 27.71
C MET A 349 18.01 -28.05 27.12
N ASP A 350 18.14 -27.94 25.80
CA ASP A 350 18.71 -26.77 25.12
C ASP A 350 17.95 -26.48 23.82
N ALA A 351 16.66 -26.17 23.96
CA ALA A 351 15.91 -25.54 22.89
C ALA A 351 16.39 -24.08 22.80
N GLY A 352 17.19 -23.76 21.78
CA GLY A 352 17.61 -22.38 21.52
C GLY A 352 16.42 -21.41 21.46
N SER A 353 16.68 -20.13 21.71
CA SER A 353 15.64 -19.10 21.70
C SER A 353 14.89 -19.05 20.35
N VAL A 354 13.63 -18.57 20.33
CA VAL A 354 12.90 -18.38 19.06
C VAL A 354 13.69 -17.50 18.09
N GLU A 355 14.44 -16.54 18.61
CA GLU A 355 15.32 -15.68 17.81
C GLU A 355 16.42 -16.48 17.08
N GLU A 356 17.02 -17.48 17.74
CA GLU A 356 17.98 -18.40 17.10
C GLU A 356 17.31 -19.28 16.05
N ILE A 357 16.13 -19.82 16.35
CA ILE A 357 15.37 -20.65 15.40
C ILE A 357 15.06 -19.84 14.14
N VAL A 358 14.52 -18.62 14.27
CA VAL A 358 14.18 -17.74 13.15
C VAL A 358 15.38 -17.48 12.24
N ARG A 359 16.59 -17.35 12.79
CA ARG A 359 17.82 -17.18 11.99
C ARG A 359 18.22 -18.41 11.17
N THR A 360 17.81 -19.59 11.61
CA THR A 360 18.11 -20.86 10.92
C THR A 360 17.09 -21.22 9.84
N ILE A 361 15.92 -20.57 9.82
CA ILE A 361 14.86 -20.87 8.83
C ILE A 361 15.36 -20.49 7.42
N PRO A 362 15.33 -21.44 6.46
CA PRO A 362 15.67 -21.14 5.08
C PRO A 362 14.84 -19.99 4.50
N ALA A 363 15.46 -19.13 3.69
CA ALA A 363 14.77 -17.98 3.08
C ALA A 363 13.52 -18.37 2.27
N ILE A 364 13.54 -19.55 1.64
CA ILE A 364 12.40 -20.11 0.88
C ILE A 364 11.22 -20.41 1.81
N GLU A 365 11.47 -21.00 2.98
CA GLU A 365 10.42 -21.32 3.96
C GLU A 365 9.88 -20.05 4.64
N ARG A 366 10.76 -19.08 4.94
CA ARG A 366 10.33 -17.75 5.41
C ARG A 366 9.43 -17.06 4.38
N ALA A 367 9.80 -17.12 3.10
CA ALA A 367 8.98 -16.56 2.03
C ALA A 367 7.62 -17.28 1.92
N ALA A 368 7.60 -18.62 1.98
CA ALA A 368 6.36 -19.39 1.97
C ALA A 368 5.42 -18.99 3.10
N LEU A 369 5.92 -18.95 4.35
CA LEU A 369 5.12 -18.49 5.50
C LEU A 369 4.62 -17.05 5.31
N GLY A 370 5.47 -16.16 4.80
CA GLY A 370 5.11 -14.78 4.53
C GLY A 370 3.97 -14.66 3.51
N PHE A 371 3.98 -15.46 2.44
CA PHE A 371 2.89 -15.52 1.47
C PHE A 371 1.60 -16.09 2.07
N MET A 372 1.69 -17.15 2.89
CA MET A 372 0.51 -17.69 3.59
C MET A 372 -0.16 -16.62 4.48
N CYS A 373 0.64 -15.85 5.21
CA CYS A 373 0.15 -14.76 6.04
C CYS A 373 -0.54 -13.66 5.22
N LYS A 374 0.01 -13.30 4.05
CA LYS A 374 -0.62 -12.35 3.13
C LYS A 374 -1.96 -12.86 2.61
N ASP A 375 -2.00 -14.12 2.19
CA ASP A 375 -3.23 -14.76 1.70
C ASP A 375 -4.32 -14.74 2.76
N ILE A 376 -4.02 -15.10 4.01
CA ILE A 376 -4.99 -15.07 5.11
C ILE A 376 -5.57 -13.66 5.28
N ILE A 377 -4.73 -12.62 5.25
CA ILE A 377 -5.15 -11.22 5.40
C ILE A 377 -6.02 -10.78 4.20
N ASP A 378 -5.61 -11.10 2.98
CA ASP A 378 -6.32 -10.69 1.75
C ASP A 378 -7.63 -11.46 1.55
N ILE A 379 -7.69 -12.73 1.93
CA ILE A 379 -8.92 -13.51 1.91
C ILE A 379 -9.92 -12.95 2.91
N GLY A 380 -9.49 -12.51 4.10
CA GLY A 380 -10.41 -11.83 5.02
C GLY A 380 -10.98 -10.53 4.44
N ARG A 381 -10.20 -9.78 3.66
CA ARG A 381 -10.70 -8.61 2.90
C ARG A 381 -11.70 -9.01 1.82
N LEU A 382 -11.42 -10.09 1.09
CA LEU A 382 -12.32 -10.65 0.09
C LEU A 382 -13.66 -11.08 0.71
N MET A 383 -13.62 -11.83 1.81
CA MET A 383 -14.83 -12.29 2.51
C MET A 383 -15.65 -11.11 3.00
N TRP A 384 -14.99 -10.08 3.51
CA TRP A 384 -15.67 -8.86 3.95
C TRP A 384 -16.42 -8.15 2.82
N LEU A 385 -15.84 -8.04 1.62
CA LEU A 385 -16.54 -7.49 0.45
C LEU A 385 -17.74 -8.36 0.05
N LYS A 386 -17.59 -9.68 0.12
CA LYS A 386 -18.68 -10.62 -0.16
C LYS A 386 -19.81 -10.52 0.87
N ASP A 387 -19.48 -10.32 2.14
CA ASP A 387 -20.45 -10.12 3.24
C ASP A 387 -21.24 -8.82 3.07
N LEU A 388 -20.65 -7.81 2.41
CA LEU A 388 -21.35 -6.60 1.98
C LEU A 388 -22.24 -6.79 0.73
N GLY A 389 -22.30 -8.01 0.19
CA GLY A 389 -23.12 -8.34 -0.98
C GLY A 389 -22.50 -8.00 -2.32
N LEU A 390 -21.24 -7.57 -2.35
CA LEU A 390 -20.52 -7.32 -3.61
C LEU A 390 -20.13 -8.64 -4.29
N GLU A 391 -20.05 -8.60 -5.62
CA GLU A 391 -19.32 -9.63 -6.36
C GLU A 391 -17.84 -9.29 -6.29
N ALA A 392 -17.02 -10.18 -5.73
CA ALA A 392 -15.60 -9.90 -5.47
C ALA A 392 -14.71 -11.11 -5.75
N GLU A 393 -13.50 -10.82 -6.26
CA GLU A 393 -12.46 -11.80 -6.59
C GLU A 393 -11.09 -11.30 -6.10
N LEU A 394 -10.17 -12.23 -5.85
CA LEU A 394 -8.77 -11.96 -5.51
C LEU A 394 -7.88 -12.60 -6.58
N VAL A 395 -7.29 -11.79 -7.45
CA VAL A 395 -6.59 -12.24 -8.66
C VAL A 395 -5.10 -11.89 -8.64
N LYS A 396 -4.28 -12.62 -9.39
CA LYS A 396 -2.91 -12.21 -9.68
C LYS A 396 -2.87 -11.33 -10.91
N TYR A 397 -2.60 -10.04 -10.71
CA TYR A 397 -2.63 -9.08 -11.81
C TYR A 397 -1.28 -8.97 -12.54
N VAL A 398 -0.15 -9.29 -11.90
CA VAL A 398 1.15 -9.32 -12.61
C VAL A 398 1.99 -10.54 -12.22
N PRO A 399 2.91 -11.00 -13.08
CA PRO A 399 3.89 -12.01 -12.71
C PRO A 399 4.75 -11.56 -11.50
N SER A 400 5.17 -12.52 -10.68
CA SER A 400 5.94 -12.24 -9.44
C SER A 400 7.31 -11.60 -9.69
N ASN A 401 7.89 -11.79 -10.88
CA ASN A 401 9.13 -11.11 -11.30
C ASN A 401 8.93 -9.61 -11.65
N ILE A 402 7.70 -9.18 -11.91
CA ILE A 402 7.34 -7.77 -12.07
C ILE A 402 7.15 -7.13 -10.70
N SER A 403 6.34 -7.75 -9.86
CA SER A 403 6.09 -7.34 -8.48
C SER A 403 5.83 -8.59 -7.62
N PRO A 404 6.51 -8.75 -6.47
CA PRO A 404 6.12 -9.77 -5.49
C PRO A 404 4.79 -9.43 -4.80
N GLU A 405 4.37 -8.15 -4.83
CA GLU A 405 3.05 -7.68 -4.42
C GLU A 405 2.11 -7.68 -5.64
N ASN A 406 1.63 -8.87 -6.00
CA ASN A 406 0.88 -9.09 -7.24
C ASN A 406 -0.57 -9.55 -7.06
N HIS A 407 -1.12 -9.42 -5.86
CA HIS A 407 -2.55 -9.66 -5.62
C HIS A 407 -3.35 -8.38 -5.86
N LEU A 408 -4.50 -8.55 -6.48
CA LEU A 408 -5.46 -7.49 -6.77
C LEU A 408 -6.83 -7.94 -6.25
N LEU A 409 -7.38 -7.15 -5.32
CA LEU A 409 -8.75 -7.32 -4.85
C LEU A 409 -9.66 -6.52 -5.78
N ILE A 410 -10.55 -7.20 -6.48
CA ILE A 410 -11.52 -6.58 -7.38
C ILE A 410 -12.94 -6.84 -6.88
N ALA A 411 -13.81 -5.85 -6.97
CA ALA A 411 -15.22 -6.01 -6.62
C ALA A 411 -16.13 -5.09 -7.42
N LYS A 412 -17.40 -5.48 -7.57
CA LYS A 412 -18.44 -4.69 -8.23
C LYS A 412 -19.78 -4.85 -7.53
N SER A 413 -20.62 -3.83 -7.67
CA SER A 413 -22.01 -3.90 -7.21
C SER A 413 -22.80 -4.84 -8.11
N ARG A 414 -23.61 -5.72 -7.52
CA ARG A 414 -24.48 -6.66 -8.27
C ARG A 414 -25.57 -5.96 -9.09
N ASN A 415 -25.84 -4.68 -8.80
CA ASN A 415 -26.90 -3.90 -9.44
C ASN A 415 -26.46 -3.21 -10.75
N TYR A 416 -25.18 -3.33 -11.13
CA TYR A 416 -24.65 -2.86 -12.41
C TYR A 416 -24.36 -4.07 -13.30
N SER A 417 -25.35 -4.48 -14.10
CA SER A 417 -25.23 -5.53 -15.12
C SER A 417 -25.43 -4.96 -16.52
#